data_AF-A0A7J8HZK3-F1
#
_entry.id   AF-A0A7J8HZK3-F1
#
_cell.length_a   1.000
_cell.length_b   1.000
_cell.length_c   1.000
_cell.angle_alpha   90.00
_cell.angle_beta   90.00
_cell.angle_gamma   90.00
#
_symmetry.space_group_name_H-M   'P 1'
#
loop_
_entity.id
_entity.type
_entity.pdbx_description
1 polymer ?
#
loop_
_entity_poly.entity_id
_entity_poly.type
_entity_poly.pdbx_seq_one_letter_code
_entity_poly.pdbx_strand_id
1 'polypeptide(L)'
;MKLIAIFFLCSRLLTSLTQEYYSQEIDCNNEDVFKAVDAALKKYNSQSSSGNQFVLYRITEVTKTKDENTFYSVKYEIKEGDCPVQSDKTWQDCDYKESEHAATGECTATVGKRENMKFSVATQTCNITPGKGSVVTSQYDCLGCVHPISTTSPELDPVLGHAIQHFNNHTGGGWMEL
;
A
#
# COMPACT_ATOMS: atom_id res chain seq x y z
N MET A 1 13.12 -62.09 -50.18
CA MET A 1 13.97 -61.12 -49.46
C MET A 1 13.77 -59.74 -50.07
N LYS A 2 13.81 -58.69 -49.24
CA LYS A 2 13.61 -57.24 -49.54
C LYS A 2 12.16 -56.79 -49.70
N LEU A 3 11.49 -56.48 -48.58
CA LEU A 3 10.41 -55.47 -48.51
C LEU A 3 10.03 -55.09 -47.05
N ILE A 4 10.96 -55.22 -46.08
CA ILE A 4 10.73 -54.86 -44.66
C ILE A 4 11.77 -53.85 -44.16
N ALA A 5 12.14 -52.86 -44.99
CA ALA A 5 13.19 -51.90 -44.65
C ALA A 5 12.80 -50.43 -44.86
N ILE A 6 11.50 -50.09 -44.90
CA ILE A 6 11.04 -48.69 -45.11
C ILE A 6 9.91 -48.32 -44.13
N PHE A 7 10.00 -48.79 -42.88
CA PHE A 7 9.13 -48.31 -41.79
C PHE A 7 9.92 -47.90 -40.54
N PHE A 8 11.21 -47.59 -40.70
CA PHE A 8 12.10 -47.14 -39.62
C PHE A 8 12.81 -45.81 -39.92
N LEU A 9 12.31 -45.00 -40.88
CA LEU A 9 12.91 -43.69 -41.21
C LEU A 9 12.07 -42.45 -40.87
N CYS A 10 10.81 -42.59 -40.43
CA CYS A 10 10.00 -41.43 -40.02
C CYS A 10 9.76 -41.30 -38.51
N SER A 11 10.30 -42.21 -37.69
CA SER A 11 10.05 -42.21 -36.23
C SER A 11 11.15 -41.51 -35.42
N ARG A 12 12.10 -40.80 -36.06
CA ARG A 12 13.26 -40.16 -35.42
C ARG A 12 13.28 -38.63 -35.53
N LEU A 13 12.22 -38.00 -36.02
CA LEU A 13 12.08 -36.54 -35.99
C LEU A 13 10.72 -36.19 -35.39
N LEU A 14 10.66 -36.18 -34.06
CA LEU A 14 9.77 -35.38 -33.21
C LEU A 14 10.06 -35.76 -31.74
N THR A 15 11.33 -35.83 -31.33
CA THR A 15 11.65 -35.32 -29.99
C THR A 15 11.56 -33.80 -30.14
N SER A 16 10.33 -33.26 -30.11
CA SER A 16 10.15 -31.88 -29.70
C SER A 16 10.97 -31.72 -28.43
N LEU A 17 11.90 -30.76 -28.41
CA LEU A 17 12.39 -30.24 -27.15
C LEU A 17 11.15 -29.71 -26.42
N THR A 18 10.50 -30.55 -25.63
CA THR A 18 9.75 -30.06 -24.49
C THR A 18 10.84 -29.56 -23.55
N GLN A 19 11.22 -28.30 -23.69
CA GLN A 19 12.01 -27.62 -22.68
C GLN A 19 11.24 -27.80 -21.39
N GLU A 20 11.77 -28.63 -20.51
CA GLU A 20 11.11 -29.10 -19.30
C GLU A 20 11.08 -27.91 -18.34
N TYR A 21 10.08 -27.06 -18.52
CA TYR A 21 9.83 -25.88 -17.69
C TYR A 21 9.40 -26.39 -16.32
N TYR A 22 10.37 -26.73 -15.48
CA TYR A 22 10.13 -27.29 -14.17
C TYR A 22 9.61 -26.18 -13.26
N SER A 23 8.29 -26.08 -13.22
CA SER A 23 7.55 -25.25 -12.28
C SER A 23 7.45 -26.02 -10.96
N GLN A 24 8.15 -25.53 -9.94
CA GLN A 24 8.19 -26.13 -8.62
C GLN A 24 7.49 -25.20 -7.62
N GLU A 25 6.59 -25.75 -6.81
CA GLU A 25 6.15 -25.10 -5.58
C GLU A 25 7.34 -25.01 -4.61
N ILE A 26 7.48 -23.86 -3.96
CA ILE A 26 8.55 -23.58 -3.00
C ILE A 26 7.98 -22.92 -1.77
N ASP A 27 8.55 -23.21 -0.61
CA ASP A 27 8.15 -22.61 0.66
C ASP A 27 8.27 -21.07 0.61
N CYS A 28 7.21 -20.38 1.04
CA CYS A 28 7.17 -18.94 1.20
C CYS A 28 8.27 -18.42 2.14
N ASN A 29 8.72 -19.23 3.10
CA ASN A 29 9.79 -18.89 4.05
C ASN A 29 11.20 -19.09 3.47
N ASN A 30 11.32 -19.52 2.20
CA ASN A 30 12.62 -19.69 1.58
C ASN A 30 13.36 -18.35 1.46
N GLU A 31 14.64 -18.34 1.83
CA GLU A 31 15.46 -17.11 1.84
C GLU A 31 15.53 -16.42 0.47
N ASP A 32 15.62 -17.18 -0.62
CA ASP A 32 15.63 -16.59 -1.97
C ASP A 32 14.28 -15.97 -2.35
N VAL A 33 13.18 -16.53 -1.85
CA VAL A 33 11.84 -15.96 -2.04
C VAL A 33 11.74 -14.63 -1.31
N PHE A 34 12.21 -14.56 -0.06
CA PHE A 34 12.24 -13.31 0.69
C PHE A 34 13.10 -12.25 -0.02
N LYS A 35 14.28 -12.62 -0.55
CA LYS A 35 15.12 -11.71 -1.36
C LYS A 35 14.43 -11.25 -2.64
N ALA A 36 13.66 -12.11 -3.29
CA ALA A 36 12.88 -11.74 -4.46
C ALA A 36 11.79 -10.71 -4.10
N VAL A 37 11.07 -10.94 -3.01
CA VAL A 37 10.03 -10.01 -2.50
C VAL A 37 10.66 -8.69 -2.03
N ASP A 38 11.81 -8.72 -1.37
CA ASP A 38 12.55 -7.52 -0.96
C ASP A 38 12.91 -6.65 -2.18
N ALA A 39 13.46 -7.27 -3.24
CA ALA A 39 13.77 -6.55 -4.48
C ALA A 39 12.52 -5.95 -5.14
N ALA A 40 11.41 -6.68 -5.13
CA ALA A 40 10.13 -6.22 -5.63
C ALA A 40 9.58 -5.04 -4.81
N LEU A 41 9.53 -5.16 -3.49
CA LEU A 41 8.96 -4.13 -2.63
C LEU A 41 9.82 -2.85 -2.60
N LYS A 42 11.14 -2.96 -2.60
CA LYS A 42 12.05 -1.80 -2.76
C LYS A 42 11.84 -1.09 -4.09
N LYS A 43 11.69 -1.83 -5.19
CA LYS A 43 11.35 -1.24 -6.50
C LYS A 43 10.01 -0.53 -6.46
N TYR A 44 9.01 -1.08 -5.80
CA TYR A 44 7.70 -0.44 -5.67
C TYR A 44 7.76 0.86 -4.85
N ASN A 45 8.34 0.81 -3.65
CA ASN A 45 8.42 1.98 -2.77
C ASN A 45 9.25 3.12 -3.39
N SER A 46 10.30 2.81 -4.16
CA SER A 46 11.11 3.84 -4.84
C SER A 46 10.41 4.54 -6.02
N GLN A 47 9.25 4.05 -6.47
CA GLN A 47 8.48 4.71 -7.55
C GLN A 47 7.62 5.87 -7.05
N SER A 48 7.29 5.90 -5.75
CA SER A 48 6.54 7.00 -5.17
C SER A 48 7.49 8.08 -4.66
N SER A 49 7.17 9.33 -4.95
CA SER A 49 7.87 10.50 -4.42
C SER A 49 7.24 11.05 -3.13
N SER A 50 6.11 10.52 -2.69
CA SER A 50 5.36 11.00 -1.52
C SER A 50 4.62 9.88 -0.78
N GLY A 51 4.11 10.20 0.41
CA GLY A 51 3.41 9.23 1.26
C GLY A 51 4.36 8.31 2.03
N ASN A 52 3.79 7.25 2.60
CA ASN A 52 4.51 6.28 3.41
C ASN A 52 4.99 5.09 2.57
N GLN A 53 6.08 4.45 3.01
CA GLN A 53 6.52 3.19 2.44
C GLN A 53 5.51 2.10 2.76
N PHE A 54 5.37 1.12 1.86
CA PHE A 54 4.67 -0.12 2.16
C PHE A 54 5.63 -1.14 2.76
N VAL A 55 5.13 -1.88 3.74
CA VAL A 55 5.81 -2.95 4.48
C VAL A 55 5.20 -4.29 4.07
N LEU A 56 6.03 -5.33 3.93
CA LEU A 56 5.57 -6.68 3.61
C LEU A 56 4.71 -7.22 4.75
N TYR A 57 3.47 -7.61 4.48
CA TYR A 57 2.59 -8.25 5.45
C TYR A 57 2.72 -9.78 5.43
N ARG A 58 2.58 -10.40 4.25
CA ARG A 58 2.79 -11.84 4.05
C ARG A 58 2.97 -12.20 2.58
N ILE A 59 3.61 -13.35 2.35
CA ILE A 59 3.70 -13.98 1.03
C ILE A 59 2.60 -15.03 0.94
N THR A 60 1.80 -15.01 -0.12
CA THR A 60 0.60 -15.85 -0.26
C THR A 60 0.78 -16.99 -1.25
N GLU A 61 1.58 -16.79 -2.30
CA GLU A 61 1.82 -17.82 -3.32
C GLU A 61 3.21 -17.64 -3.93
N VAL A 62 3.90 -18.74 -4.21
CA VAL A 62 5.19 -18.72 -4.90
C VAL A 62 5.30 -19.89 -5.86
N THR A 63 5.69 -19.56 -7.08
CA THR A 63 6.10 -20.54 -8.08
C THR A 63 7.52 -20.25 -8.51
N LYS A 64 8.38 -21.27 -8.43
CA LYS A 64 9.75 -21.20 -8.95
C LYS A 64 9.79 -21.88 -10.31
N THR A 65 10.33 -21.17 -11.29
CA THR A 65 10.71 -21.77 -12.57
C THR A 65 12.23 -21.81 -12.66
N LYS A 66 12.76 -22.94 -13.10
CA LYS A 66 14.15 -23.06 -13.48
C LYS A 66 14.28 -23.49 -14.95
N ASP A 67 15.02 -22.69 -15.70
CA ASP A 67 15.52 -23.02 -17.04
C ASP A 67 17.01 -22.65 -17.10
N GLU A 68 17.46 -21.80 -18.04
CA GLU A 68 18.81 -21.20 -17.99
C GLU A 68 18.98 -20.26 -16.78
N ASN A 69 17.90 -19.56 -16.41
CA ASN A 69 17.83 -18.68 -15.25
C ASN A 69 16.76 -19.17 -14.27
N THR A 70 16.87 -18.75 -13.00
CA THR A 70 15.82 -19.00 -12.00
C THR A 70 14.88 -17.80 -11.92
N PHE A 71 13.58 -18.04 -12.00
CA PHE A 71 12.54 -17.03 -11.82
C PHE A 71 11.62 -17.39 -10.66
N TYR A 72 11.21 -16.38 -9.91
CA TYR A 72 10.23 -16.47 -8.85
C TYR A 72 9.01 -15.66 -9.25
N SER A 73 7.88 -16.32 -9.43
CA SER A 73 6.56 -15.67 -9.52
C SER A 73 5.98 -15.64 -8.12
N VAL A 74 5.86 -14.46 -7.53
CA VAL A 74 5.43 -14.26 -6.14
C VAL A 74 4.13 -13.47 -6.10
N LYS A 75 3.21 -13.90 -5.23
CA LYS A 75 2.09 -13.09 -4.76
C LYS A 75 2.29 -12.78 -3.29
N TYR A 76 2.10 -11.52 -2.93
CA TYR A 76 2.34 -11.05 -1.58
C TYR A 76 1.45 -9.86 -1.25
N GLU A 77 1.14 -9.72 0.03
CA GLU A 77 0.33 -8.64 0.58
C GLU A 77 1.24 -7.63 1.27
N ILE A 78 0.91 -6.35 1.13
CA ILE A 78 1.62 -5.24 1.73
C ILE A 78 0.66 -4.36 2.54
N LYS A 79 1.19 -3.69 3.55
CA LYS A 79 0.48 -2.73 4.39
C LYS A 79 1.26 -1.43 4.46
N GLU A 80 0.55 -0.30 4.51
CA GLU A 80 1.16 1.01 4.68
C GLU A 80 1.93 1.05 6.01
N GLY A 81 3.18 1.49 5.95
CA GLY A 81 4.03 1.69 7.11
C GLY A 81 3.86 3.09 7.71
N ASP A 82 4.61 3.34 8.78
CA ASP A 82 4.67 4.62 9.48
C ASP A 82 5.77 5.56 8.98
N CYS A 83 6.67 5.06 8.12
CA CYS A 83 7.81 5.80 7.61
C CYS A 83 7.54 6.42 6.22
N PRO A 84 8.02 7.63 5.95
CA PRO A 84 7.88 8.25 4.64
C PRO A 84 8.81 7.63 3.60
N VAL A 85 8.40 7.62 2.32
CA VAL A 85 9.21 7.10 1.21
C VAL A 85 10.56 7.79 1.03
N GLN A 86 10.68 9.04 1.48
CA GLN A 86 11.92 9.84 1.41
C GLN A 86 12.85 9.66 2.61
N SER A 87 12.47 8.82 3.59
CA SER A 87 13.37 8.54 4.71
C SER A 87 14.57 7.69 4.28
N ASP A 88 15.66 7.78 5.03
CA ASP A 88 16.83 6.89 4.86
C ASP A 88 16.57 5.45 5.34
N LYS A 89 15.32 5.12 5.69
CA LYS A 89 14.91 3.81 6.19
C LYS A 89 14.52 2.88 5.05
N THR A 90 14.77 1.58 5.25
CA THR A 90 14.18 0.54 4.42
C THR A 90 12.81 0.13 4.98
N TRP A 91 11.99 -0.52 4.16
CA TRP A 91 10.66 -0.96 4.60
C TRP A 91 10.72 -1.92 5.80
N GLN A 92 11.84 -2.61 6.01
CA GLN A 92 12.09 -3.48 7.15
C GLN A 92 12.28 -2.71 8.47
N ASP A 93 12.66 -1.43 8.41
CA ASP A 93 12.88 -0.58 9.58
C ASP A 93 11.63 0.25 9.94
N CYS A 94 10.53 -0.01 9.25
CA CYS A 94 9.27 0.69 9.38
C CYS A 94 8.25 -0.22 10.05
N ASP A 95 7.51 0.34 11.00
CA ASP A 95 6.41 -0.36 11.63
C ASP A 95 5.16 -0.24 10.76
N TYR A 96 4.21 -1.15 10.95
CA TYR A 96 2.91 -1.01 10.32
C TYR A 96 2.19 0.22 10.87
N LYS A 97 1.50 0.94 10.01
CA LYS A 97 0.60 2.00 10.44
C LYS A 97 -0.59 1.39 11.19
N GLU A 98 -0.70 1.69 12.49
CA GLU A 98 -1.68 1.15 13.45
C GLU A 98 -3.15 1.55 13.20
N SER A 99 -3.46 2.30 12.13
CA SER A 99 -4.82 2.82 11.91
C SER A 99 -5.67 1.89 11.03
N GLU A 100 -6.99 1.83 11.29
CA GLU A 100 -7.99 1.32 10.31
C GLU A 100 -7.94 2.04 8.95
N HIS A 101 -7.21 3.16 8.91
CA HIS A 101 -6.95 3.99 7.75
C HIS A 101 -5.64 3.65 7.02
N ALA A 102 -4.95 2.57 7.38
CA ALA A 102 -3.76 2.13 6.67
C ALA A 102 -4.13 1.51 5.32
N ALA A 103 -3.50 1.98 4.25
CA ALA A 103 -3.66 1.34 2.95
C ALA A 103 -3.10 -0.09 2.97
N THR A 104 -3.75 -0.98 2.24
CA THR A 104 -3.29 -2.35 2.01
C THR A 104 -3.10 -2.59 0.53
N GLY A 105 -2.33 -3.59 0.16
CA GLY A 105 -2.14 -3.92 -1.25
C GLY A 105 -1.90 -5.40 -1.47
N GLU A 106 -2.31 -5.85 -2.65
CA GLU A 106 -2.02 -7.18 -3.17
C GLU A 106 -1.13 -7.05 -4.39
N CYS A 107 0.07 -7.63 -4.32
CA CYS A 107 1.08 -7.54 -5.35
C CYS A 107 1.35 -8.89 -6.00
N THR A 108 1.61 -8.87 -7.30
CA THR A 108 2.17 -9.98 -8.07
C THR A 108 3.45 -9.52 -8.74
N ALA A 109 4.53 -10.28 -8.62
CA ALA A 109 5.81 -9.94 -9.25
C ALA A 109 6.51 -11.17 -9.82
N THR A 110 7.20 -10.98 -10.95
CA THR A 110 8.15 -11.95 -11.50
C THR A 110 9.55 -11.42 -11.31
N VAL A 111 10.38 -12.17 -10.57
CA VAL A 111 11.74 -11.76 -10.21
C VAL A 111 12.74 -12.81 -10.68
N GLY A 112 13.68 -12.40 -11.52
CA GLY A 112 14.77 -13.26 -11.97
C GLY A 112 15.96 -13.20 -11.02
N LYS A 113 16.53 -14.37 -10.70
CA LYS A 113 17.81 -14.52 -10.00
C LYS A 113 18.91 -14.81 -11.03
N ARG A 114 19.84 -13.87 -11.17
CA ARG A 114 21.00 -13.98 -12.06
C ARG A 114 22.15 -14.76 -11.41
N GLU A 115 23.13 -15.18 -12.20
CA GLU A 115 24.30 -15.96 -11.74
C GLU A 115 25.10 -15.28 -10.62
N ASN A 116 25.16 -13.94 -10.60
CA ASN A 116 25.78 -13.17 -9.53
C ASN A 116 24.91 -13.05 -8.26
N MET A 117 23.90 -13.90 -8.11
CA MET A 117 22.91 -13.89 -7.03
C MET A 117 22.09 -12.59 -6.93
N LYS A 118 22.13 -11.73 -7.96
CA LYS A 118 21.32 -10.51 -8.01
C LYS A 118 19.89 -10.83 -8.42
N PHE A 119 18.95 -10.29 -7.66
CA PHE A 119 17.53 -10.35 -7.97
C PHE A 119 17.13 -9.12 -8.80
N SER A 120 16.45 -9.35 -9.92
CA SER A 120 15.95 -8.29 -10.80
C SER A 120 14.48 -8.48 -11.10
N VAL A 121 13.68 -7.46 -10.82
CA VAL A 121 12.22 -7.47 -11.02
C VAL A 121 11.92 -7.28 -12.50
N ALA A 122 11.41 -8.34 -13.14
CA ALA A 122 11.00 -8.32 -14.54
C ALA A 122 9.65 -7.63 -14.70
N THR A 123 8.64 -8.09 -13.96
CA THR A 123 7.28 -7.52 -13.95
C THR A 123 6.78 -7.40 -12.53
N GLN A 124 5.92 -6.42 -12.30
CA GLN A 124 5.32 -6.20 -10.99
C GLN A 124 4.04 -5.39 -11.16
N THR A 125 2.98 -5.83 -10.49
CA THR A 125 1.71 -5.13 -10.39
C THR A 125 1.25 -5.18 -8.94
N CYS A 126 0.79 -4.05 -8.41
CA CYS A 126 0.22 -3.96 -7.07
C CYS A 126 -1.14 -3.27 -7.15
N ASN A 127 -2.16 -3.93 -6.62
CA ASN A 127 -3.49 -3.37 -6.46
C ASN A 127 -3.60 -2.81 -5.05
N ILE A 128 -3.57 -1.49 -4.92
CA ILE A 128 -3.67 -0.82 -3.61
C ILE A 128 -5.14 -0.56 -3.29
N THR A 129 -5.56 -1.06 -2.15
CA THR A 129 -6.80 -0.67 -1.48
C THR A 129 -6.45 0.48 -0.55
N PRO A 130 -6.91 1.72 -0.82
CA PRO A 130 -6.74 2.82 0.11
C PRO A 130 -7.30 2.40 1.46
N GLY A 131 -6.63 2.79 2.54
CA GLY A 131 -7.24 2.69 3.85
C GLY A 131 -8.57 3.44 3.80
N LYS A 132 -9.50 3.10 4.70
CA LYS A 132 -10.60 4.03 4.97
C LYS A 132 -9.90 5.38 5.18
N GLY A 133 -10.18 6.42 4.39
CA GLY A 133 -9.54 7.71 4.67
C GLY A 133 -9.82 8.09 6.12
N SER A 134 -9.22 9.17 6.64
CA SER A 134 -9.90 9.85 7.75
C SER A 134 -11.35 9.90 7.32
N VAL A 135 -12.25 9.20 8.03
CA VAL A 135 -13.68 9.28 7.73
C VAL A 135 -13.85 10.77 7.58
N VAL A 136 -14.23 11.22 6.38
CA VAL A 136 -14.79 12.54 6.28
C VAL A 136 -15.99 12.34 7.19
N THR A 137 -15.81 12.64 8.47
CA THR A 137 -16.88 13.11 9.31
C THR A 137 -17.30 14.27 8.45
N SER A 138 -18.28 14.02 7.58
CA SER A 138 -19.15 15.06 7.09
C SER A 138 -19.36 15.85 8.35
N GLN A 139 -18.82 17.05 8.36
CA GLN A 139 -18.95 17.96 9.46
C GLN A 139 -20.45 18.14 9.56
N TYR A 140 -21.10 17.25 10.31
CA TYR A 140 -22.46 17.42 10.72
C TYR A 140 -22.27 18.55 11.69
N ASP A 141 -22.63 19.76 11.24
CA ASP A 141 -22.84 20.88 12.12
C ASP A 141 -23.82 20.37 13.17
N CYS A 142 -23.27 19.94 14.31
CA CYS A 142 -24.08 19.52 15.43
C CYS A 142 -24.77 20.81 15.88
N LEU A 143 -26.04 20.97 15.51
CA LEU A 143 -26.80 22.20 15.73
C LEU A 143 -26.93 22.60 17.21
N GLY A 144 -26.40 21.80 18.15
CA GLY A 144 -26.40 22.05 19.58
C GLY A 144 -25.02 22.32 20.21
N CYS A 145 -23.92 22.28 19.46
CA CYS A 145 -22.61 22.61 20.02
C CYS A 145 -22.38 24.13 20.03
N VAL A 146 -21.91 24.67 21.14
CA VAL A 146 -21.46 26.07 21.20
C VAL A 146 -20.16 26.21 20.43
N HIS A 147 -20.12 27.17 19.51
CA HIS A 147 -18.90 27.52 18.78
C HIS A 147 -18.44 28.92 19.21
N PRO A 148 -17.12 29.14 19.36
CA PRO A 148 -16.59 30.48 19.60
C PRO A 148 -16.97 31.39 18.42
N ILE A 149 -17.65 32.50 18.71
CA ILE A 149 -17.92 33.55 17.73
C ILE A 149 -16.83 34.62 17.89
N SER A 150 -16.35 35.16 16.77
CA SER A 150 -15.41 36.29 16.79
C SER A 150 -16.01 37.47 17.54
N THR A 151 -15.23 38.12 18.41
CA THR A 151 -15.65 39.31 19.16
C THR A 151 -15.99 40.52 18.28
N THR A 152 -15.61 40.48 16.99
CA THR A 152 -15.93 41.51 15.99
C THR A 152 -17.07 41.10 15.04
N SER A 153 -17.78 40.00 15.33
CA SER A 153 -18.88 39.56 14.47
C SER A 153 -20.09 40.50 14.59
N PRO A 154 -20.67 41.00 13.47
CA PRO A 154 -21.86 41.84 13.51
C PRO A 154 -23.10 41.10 14.05
N GLU A 155 -23.07 39.76 14.10
CA GLU A 155 -24.13 38.95 14.72
C GLU A 155 -24.23 39.16 16.24
N LEU A 156 -23.15 39.66 16.87
CA LEU A 156 -23.14 39.97 18.30
C LEU A 156 -23.87 41.28 18.63
N ASP A 157 -23.99 42.21 17.69
CA ASP A 157 -24.57 43.54 17.92
C ASP A 157 -26.02 43.50 18.47
N PRO A 158 -26.98 42.76 17.88
CA PRO A 158 -28.34 42.71 18.42
C PRO A 158 -28.39 42.00 19.79
N VAL A 159 -27.53 41.00 20.01
CA VAL A 159 -27.47 40.25 21.27
C VAL A 159 -26.92 41.12 22.39
N LEU A 160 -25.81 41.81 22.15
CA LEU A 160 -25.22 42.75 23.09
C LEU A 160 -26.17 43.92 23.36
N GLY A 161 -26.77 44.49 22.31
CA GLY A 161 -27.72 45.59 22.44
C GLY A 161 -28.91 45.20 23.34
N HIS A 162 -29.49 44.03 23.12
CA HIS A 162 -30.57 43.51 23.96
C HIS A 162 -30.11 43.26 25.41
N ALA A 163 -28.95 42.64 25.61
CA ALA A 163 -28.42 42.37 26.94
C ALA A 163 -28.14 43.66 27.74
N ILE A 164 -27.57 44.68 27.10
CA ILE A 164 -27.31 46.00 27.70
C ILE A 164 -28.64 46.68 28.04
N GLN A 165 -29.61 46.68 27.11
CA GLN A 165 -30.91 47.28 27.37
C GLN A 165 -31.63 46.58 28.53
N HIS A 166 -31.60 45.24 28.55
CA HIS A 166 -32.15 44.45 29.63
C HIS A 166 -31.47 44.79 30.96
N PHE A 167 -30.13 44.84 30.97
CA PHE A 167 -29.38 45.25 32.16
C PHE A 167 -29.82 46.64 32.64
N ASN A 168 -29.74 47.66 31.79
CA ASN A 168 -30.09 49.05 32.13
C ASN A 168 -31.52 49.22 32.63
N ASN A 169 -32.48 48.43 32.12
CA ASN A 169 -33.87 48.47 32.58
C ASN A 169 -34.07 47.81 33.95
N HIS A 170 -33.21 46.86 34.33
CA HIS A 170 -33.36 46.05 35.55
C HIS A 170 -32.34 46.42 36.65
N THR A 171 -31.29 47.17 36.32
CA THR A 171 -30.39 47.80 37.29
C THR A 171 -30.73 49.28 37.32
N GLY A 172 -31.63 49.66 38.23
CA GLY A 172 -32.14 51.02 38.32
C GLY A 172 -31.02 52.06 38.42
N GLY A 173 -30.77 52.78 37.32
CA GLY A 173 -30.12 54.10 37.26
C GLY A 173 -28.78 54.31 37.97
N GLY A 174 -28.05 53.27 38.34
CA GLY A 174 -26.78 53.38 39.04
C GLY A 174 -25.63 53.64 38.08
N TRP A 175 -25.40 54.90 37.72
CA TRP A 175 -24.10 55.32 37.20
C TRP A 175 -23.05 55.00 38.25
N MET A 176 -22.09 54.12 37.92
CA MET A 176 -20.82 54.06 38.65
C MET A 176 -20.08 55.36 38.36
N GLU A 177 -20.20 56.33 39.27
CA GLU A 177 -19.24 57.42 39.38
C GLU A 177 -17.85 56.80 39.58
N LEU A 178 -16.93 57.10 38.66
CA LEU A 178 -15.50 56.86 38.81
C LEU A 178 -14.91 57.82 39.85
#